data_AF-A0A7S4FTW6-F1
#
_entry.id   AF-A0A7S4FTW6-F1
#
_cell.length_a   1.000
_cell.length_b   1.000
_cell.length_c   1.000
_cell.angle_alpha   90.00
_cell.angle_beta   90.00
_cell.angle_gamma   90.00
#
_symmetry.space_group_name_H-M   'P 1'
#
loop_
_entity.id
_entity.type
_entity.pdbx_description
1 polymer ?
#
loop_
_entity_poly.entity_id
_entity_poly.type
_entity_poly.pdbx_seq_one_letter_code
_entity_poly.pdbx_strand_id
1 'polypeptide(L)'
;RPSVIHIIPRLGGAKAGEAASTVQVGEGFVFHIANSYQEQEGETTRIIIDAVRSSGSSGWPRNKYGKVGFNYRKDNPLGGNAPSKNLRRYALQTTAATNAFLALESDTENERDIKFPGVNATYFGRQHRYVYACGFGLSSTIECVVKYDMELGTETKWSFPTNNFVAEPVFSPASGGSGAEDDGYVICLVYNGKTRNSELYILDAQNIEEGPVCRIVLRYHVPFSLHCQWVDTFWGPVEADAQEDEPSEPGQVQDAAPESASV
;
A
#
# COMPACT_ATOMS: atom_id res chain seq x y z
N ARG A 1 -14.87 -0.19 -21.28
CA ARG A 1 -14.41 1.11 -21.87
C ARG A 1 -12.91 1.23 -21.58
N PRO A 2 -12.08 1.72 -22.51
CA PRO A 2 -10.66 1.91 -22.22
C PRO A 2 -10.48 2.90 -21.07
N SER A 3 -9.41 2.71 -20.31
CA SER A 3 -8.99 3.69 -19.31
C SER A 3 -8.20 4.79 -19.98
N VAL A 4 -8.22 5.98 -19.39
CA VAL A 4 -7.63 7.19 -19.98
C VAL A 4 -6.62 7.75 -19.00
N ILE A 5 -5.40 8.00 -19.47
CA ILE A 5 -4.36 8.68 -18.71
C ILE A 5 -4.19 10.08 -19.30
N HIS A 6 -4.28 11.09 -18.43
CA HIS A 6 -4.02 12.48 -18.77
C HIS A 6 -2.61 12.86 -18.30
N ILE A 7 -1.82 13.40 -19.22
CA ILE A 7 -0.44 13.82 -18.97
C ILE A 7 -0.43 15.35 -18.97
N ILE A 8 -0.23 15.93 -17.80
CA ILE A 8 -0.29 17.37 -17.58
C ILE A 8 1.14 17.87 -17.32
N PRO A 9 1.66 18.80 -18.13
CA PRO A 9 2.97 19.40 -17.88
C PRO A 9 3.05 20.07 -16.51
N ARG A 10 4.13 19.82 -15.76
CA ARG A 10 4.37 20.46 -14.47
C ARG A 10 4.65 21.95 -14.66
N LEU A 11 4.13 22.79 -13.77
CA LEU A 11 4.23 24.26 -13.86
C LEU A 11 5.67 24.82 -13.92
N GLY A 12 6.66 24.09 -13.41
CA GLY A 12 8.07 24.50 -13.45
C GLY A 12 8.91 23.80 -14.53
N GLY A 13 8.29 22.99 -15.41
CA GLY A 13 8.98 22.23 -16.44
C GLY A 13 9.12 22.99 -17.77
N ALA A 14 9.95 22.46 -18.67
CA ALA A 14 10.15 23.05 -20.01
C ALA A 14 8.87 23.14 -20.86
N LYS A 15 7.86 22.31 -20.55
CA LYS A 15 6.55 22.27 -21.21
C LYS A 15 5.44 22.98 -20.43
N ALA A 16 5.79 23.79 -19.42
CA ALA A 16 4.81 24.48 -18.59
C ALA A 16 3.87 25.36 -19.45
N GLY A 17 2.57 25.25 -19.20
CA GLY A 17 1.54 25.99 -19.95
C GLY A 17 1.08 25.31 -21.25
N GLU A 18 1.72 24.22 -21.69
CA GLU A 18 1.20 23.40 -22.79
C GLU A 18 -0.08 22.65 -22.38
N ALA A 19 -0.92 22.32 -23.37
CA ALA A 19 -2.14 21.57 -23.16
C ALA A 19 -1.85 20.13 -22.68
N ALA A 20 -2.77 19.58 -21.89
CA ALA A 20 -2.67 18.19 -21.44
C ALA A 20 -2.72 17.22 -22.63
N SER A 21 -1.80 16.25 -22.65
CA SER A 21 -1.87 15.12 -23.57
C SER A 21 -2.76 14.03 -22.98
N THR A 22 -3.38 13.23 -23.85
CA THR A 22 -4.24 12.12 -23.41
C THR A 22 -3.86 10.85 -24.15
N VAL A 23 -3.79 9.75 -23.42
CA VAL A 23 -3.53 8.42 -23.97
C VAL A 23 -4.54 7.42 -23.45
N GLN A 24 -5.03 6.56 -24.33
CA GLN A 24 -5.89 5.44 -23.95
C GLN A 24 -5.04 4.23 -23.61
N VAL A 25 -5.43 3.53 -22.55
CA VAL A 25 -4.84 2.25 -22.13
C VAL A 25 -5.92 1.19 -22.04
N GLY A 26 -5.50 -0.07 -21.92
CA GLY A 26 -6.36 -1.23 -21.79
C GLY A 26 -7.42 -1.05 -20.70
N GLU A 27 -8.57 -1.67 -20.91
CA GLU A 27 -9.69 -1.61 -19.98
C GLU A 27 -9.32 -2.17 -18.59
N GLY A 28 -9.69 -1.43 -17.55
CA GLY A 28 -9.56 -1.89 -16.17
C GLY A 28 -9.61 -0.73 -15.19
N PHE A 29 -9.85 -1.04 -13.93
CA PHE A 29 -9.80 -0.04 -12.88
C PHE A 29 -8.37 0.11 -12.39
N VAL A 30 -7.72 1.20 -12.81
CA VAL A 30 -6.42 1.63 -12.30
C VAL A 30 -6.68 2.44 -11.03
N PHE A 31 -6.10 2.01 -9.90
CA PHE A 31 -6.42 2.61 -8.61
C PHE A 31 -5.19 3.23 -7.93
N HIS A 32 -4.47 2.45 -7.13
CA HIS A 32 -3.28 2.94 -6.46
C HIS A 32 -2.09 2.89 -7.40
N ILE A 33 -1.33 3.98 -7.42
CA ILE A 33 -0.09 4.12 -8.16
C ILE A 33 1.05 3.92 -7.16
N ALA A 34 1.96 3.00 -7.45
CA ALA A 34 3.16 2.77 -6.65
C ALA A 34 4.11 3.96 -6.77
N ASN A 35 4.43 4.34 -8.02
CA ASN A 35 5.26 5.48 -8.36
C ASN A 35 5.14 5.80 -9.86
N SER A 36 5.66 6.95 -10.27
CA SER A 36 5.83 7.30 -11.68
C SER A 36 7.07 8.14 -11.88
N TYR A 37 7.74 8.01 -13.02
CA TYR A 37 8.97 8.74 -13.29
C TYR A 37 9.20 8.92 -14.80
N GLN A 38 10.11 9.82 -15.16
CA GLN A 38 10.47 10.10 -16.54
C GLN A 38 11.84 9.51 -16.87
N GLU A 39 11.94 8.85 -18.03
CA GLU A 39 13.18 8.39 -18.65
C GLU A 39 13.38 9.14 -19.97
N GLN A 40 14.65 9.36 -20.34
CA GLN A 40 15.03 9.97 -21.61
C GLN A 40 16.07 9.08 -22.31
N GLU A 41 15.78 8.67 -23.54
CA GLU A 41 16.69 7.89 -24.38
C GLU A 41 16.78 8.55 -25.77
N GLY A 42 17.87 9.30 -25.99
CA GLY A 42 17.99 10.14 -27.19
C GLY A 42 16.85 11.16 -27.27
N GLU A 43 16.10 11.15 -28.38
CA GLU A 43 14.92 12.00 -28.59
C GLU A 43 13.61 11.43 -28.00
N THR A 44 13.68 10.22 -27.44
CA THR A 44 12.51 9.53 -26.88
C THR A 44 12.37 9.86 -25.40
N THR A 45 11.20 10.36 -25.03
CA THR A 45 10.79 10.52 -23.63
C THR A 45 9.82 9.40 -23.28
N ARG A 46 10.04 8.73 -22.15
CA ARG A 46 9.09 7.78 -21.57
C ARG A 46 8.64 8.28 -20.20
N ILE A 47 7.34 8.21 -19.95
CA ILE A 47 6.78 8.34 -18.60
C ILE A 47 6.38 6.94 -18.15
N ILE A 48 7.08 6.44 -17.14
CA ILE A 48 6.81 5.15 -16.52
C ILE A 48 5.82 5.34 -15.38
N ILE A 49 4.79 4.50 -15.32
CA ILE A 49 3.79 4.48 -14.25
C ILE A 49 3.62 3.04 -13.80
N ASP A 50 3.94 2.78 -12.54
CA ASP A 50 3.71 1.48 -11.91
C ASP A 50 2.45 1.58 -11.03
N ALA A 51 1.44 0.78 -11.33
CA ALA A 51 0.12 0.89 -10.70
C ALA A 51 -0.58 -0.45 -10.56
N VAL A 52 -1.54 -0.49 -9.63
CA VAL A 52 -2.47 -1.60 -9.50
C VAL A 52 -3.65 -1.40 -10.44
N ARG A 53 -3.87 -2.38 -11.32
CA ARG A 53 -5.02 -2.48 -12.22
C ARG A 53 -5.74 -3.81 -12.05
N SER A 54 -7.02 -3.74 -11.77
CA SER A 54 -7.90 -4.93 -11.80
C SER A 54 -8.52 -5.13 -13.19
N SER A 55 -8.52 -6.37 -13.67
CA SER A 55 -9.23 -6.78 -14.88
C SER A 55 -10.72 -6.92 -14.53
N GLY A 56 -11.56 -5.94 -14.88
CA GLY A 56 -13.00 -5.99 -14.61
C GLY A 56 -13.53 -4.76 -13.89
N SER A 57 -14.85 -4.66 -13.79
CA SER A 57 -15.52 -3.59 -13.05
C SER A 57 -15.31 -3.82 -11.56
N SER A 58 -14.23 -3.31 -10.99
CA SER A 58 -14.14 -3.12 -9.54
C SER A 58 -15.04 -1.95 -9.12
N GLY A 59 -16.32 -2.05 -9.46
CA GLY A 59 -17.34 -1.26 -8.82
C GLY A 59 -17.36 -1.70 -7.37
N TRP A 60 -17.22 -0.74 -6.45
CA TRP A 60 -17.33 -0.94 -5.02
C TRP A 60 -18.31 -2.06 -4.67
N PRO A 61 -17.81 -3.22 -4.24
CA PRO A 61 -18.64 -4.38 -4.07
C PRO A 61 -19.78 -4.06 -3.12
N ARG A 62 -21.01 -4.20 -3.60
CA ARG A 62 -22.17 -4.00 -2.75
C ARG A 62 -22.35 -5.25 -1.89
N ASN A 63 -22.45 -5.07 -0.59
CA ASN A 63 -22.94 -6.15 0.27
C ASN A 63 -24.39 -6.49 -0.10
N LYS A 64 -24.95 -7.54 0.49
CA LYS A 64 -26.35 -7.95 0.23
C LYS A 64 -27.41 -6.89 0.57
N TYR A 65 -27.01 -5.78 1.21
CA TYR A 65 -27.85 -4.64 1.56
C TYR A 65 -27.63 -3.42 0.64
N GLY A 66 -26.91 -3.59 -0.48
CA GLY A 66 -26.62 -2.50 -1.41
C GLY A 66 -25.59 -1.49 -0.91
N LYS A 67 -24.99 -1.69 0.28
CA LYS A 67 -23.94 -0.81 0.80
C LYS A 67 -22.59 -1.15 0.16
N VAL A 68 -21.90 -0.12 -0.28
CA VAL A 68 -20.50 -0.17 -0.71
C VAL A 68 -19.65 -0.74 0.44
N GLY A 69 -18.90 -1.79 0.15
CA GLY A 69 -17.91 -2.36 1.06
C GLY A 69 -16.70 -2.88 0.30
N PHE A 70 -15.56 -2.97 0.99
CA PHE A 70 -14.35 -3.56 0.43
C PHE A 70 -14.50 -5.09 0.34
N ASN A 71 -15.15 -5.60 -0.72
CA ASN A 71 -15.22 -7.03 -0.98
C ASN A 71 -14.17 -7.39 -2.04
N TYR A 72 -12.91 -7.44 -1.63
CA TYR A 72 -11.74 -7.54 -2.50
C TYR A 72 -11.72 -8.71 -3.50
N ARG A 73 -12.63 -9.70 -3.37
CA ARG A 73 -12.60 -10.94 -4.16
C ARG A 73 -13.69 -11.10 -5.21
N LYS A 74 -14.76 -10.29 -5.20
CA LYS A 74 -15.90 -10.49 -6.12
C LYS A 74 -15.64 -10.01 -7.55
N ASP A 75 -14.55 -9.28 -7.77
CA ASP A 75 -14.25 -8.66 -9.06
C ASP A 75 -13.18 -9.45 -9.84
N ASN A 76 -12.93 -10.72 -9.50
CA ASN A 76 -12.09 -11.60 -10.31
C ASN A 76 -12.91 -12.17 -11.48
N PRO A 77 -12.70 -11.72 -12.73
CA PRO A 77 -13.44 -12.19 -13.91
C PRO A 77 -13.10 -13.64 -14.27
N LEU A 78 -12.08 -14.23 -13.64
CA LEU A 78 -11.67 -15.61 -13.89
C LEU A 78 -12.42 -16.66 -13.06
N GLY A 79 -13.39 -16.26 -12.23
CA GLY A 79 -14.25 -17.20 -11.52
C GLY A 79 -13.46 -18.30 -10.80
N GLY A 80 -12.66 -17.94 -9.79
CA GLY A 80 -11.91 -18.95 -9.05
C GLY A 80 -11.09 -18.37 -7.90
N ASN A 81 -10.67 -19.25 -7.00
CA ASN A 81 -9.75 -18.96 -5.88
C ASN A 81 -8.33 -18.54 -6.33
N ALA A 82 -8.10 -18.27 -7.61
CA ALA A 82 -6.80 -17.92 -8.16
C ALA A 82 -6.46 -16.43 -7.90
N PRO A 83 -5.27 -16.11 -7.40
CA PRO A 83 -4.82 -14.74 -7.24
C PRO A 83 -4.77 -13.99 -8.59
N SER A 84 -5.31 -12.76 -8.66
CA SER A 84 -5.21 -11.92 -9.86
C SER A 84 -3.89 -11.17 -9.89
N LYS A 85 -3.09 -11.36 -10.94
CA LYS A 85 -1.90 -10.56 -11.20
C LYS A 85 -2.34 -9.15 -11.63
N ASN A 86 -2.08 -8.15 -10.80
CA ASN A 86 -2.68 -6.83 -10.92
C ASN A 86 -1.68 -5.66 -10.84
N LEU A 87 -0.38 -5.91 -10.65
CA LEU A 87 0.66 -4.88 -10.85
C LEU A 87 0.90 -4.70 -12.34
N ARG A 88 0.92 -3.44 -12.78
CA ARG A 88 1.09 -3.06 -14.19
C ARG A 88 2.07 -1.92 -14.32
N ARG A 89 2.95 -2.05 -15.30
CA ARG A 89 3.82 -0.98 -15.76
C ARG A 89 3.30 -0.42 -17.08
N TYR A 90 3.01 0.87 -17.07
CA TYR A 90 2.70 1.65 -18.26
C TYR A 90 3.94 2.45 -18.66
N ALA A 91 4.38 2.31 -19.91
CA ALA A 91 5.40 3.16 -20.51
C ALA A 91 4.74 4.05 -21.56
N LEU A 92 4.55 5.33 -21.23
CA LEU A 92 3.97 6.31 -22.13
C LEU A 92 5.10 6.97 -22.90
N GLN A 93 5.24 6.63 -24.18
CA GLN A 93 6.36 7.05 -25.01
C GLN A 93 5.96 8.18 -25.96
N THR A 94 6.80 9.20 -26.06
CA THR A 94 6.69 10.27 -27.06
C THR A 94 8.08 10.65 -27.61
N THR A 95 8.11 11.34 -28.74
CA THR A 95 9.34 11.96 -29.27
C THR A 95 9.12 13.45 -29.48
N ALA A 96 10.20 14.22 -29.55
CA ALA A 96 10.12 15.65 -29.86
C ALA A 96 9.38 15.94 -31.19
N ALA A 97 9.48 15.03 -32.16
CA ALA A 97 8.83 15.15 -33.46
C ALA A 97 7.31 14.90 -33.42
N THR A 98 6.84 13.94 -32.62
CA THR A 98 5.41 13.59 -32.61
C THR A 98 4.63 14.40 -31.59
N ASN A 99 5.23 14.73 -30.43
CA ASN A 99 4.56 15.28 -29.24
C ASN A 99 3.28 14.53 -28.81
N ALA A 100 3.04 13.34 -29.37
CA ALA A 100 1.92 12.46 -29.06
C ALA A 100 2.45 11.27 -28.28
N PHE A 101 1.70 10.84 -27.25
CA PHE A 101 2.06 9.69 -26.43
C PHE A 101 1.42 8.41 -26.97
N LEU A 102 2.23 7.36 -27.04
CA LEU A 102 1.79 5.98 -27.23
C LEU A 102 1.97 5.22 -25.91
N ALA A 103 0.99 4.43 -25.51
CA ALA A 103 1.11 3.58 -24.33
C ALA A 103 1.62 2.20 -24.73
N LEU A 104 2.70 1.76 -24.08
CA LEU A 104 3.11 0.38 -24.02
C LEU A 104 2.73 -0.16 -22.64
N GLU A 105 2.04 -1.30 -22.62
CA GLU A 105 1.64 -1.99 -21.40
C GLU A 105 2.48 -3.25 -21.27
N SER A 106 3.16 -3.39 -20.14
CA SER A 106 3.76 -4.67 -19.76
C SER A 106 3.09 -5.17 -18.50
N ASP A 107 2.68 -6.43 -18.54
CA ASP A 107 2.23 -7.14 -17.35
C ASP A 107 3.45 -7.35 -16.45
N THR A 108 3.47 -6.69 -15.30
CA THR A 108 4.40 -7.05 -14.23
C THR A 108 3.77 -8.27 -13.55
N GLU A 109 4.36 -9.44 -13.76
CA GLU A 109 3.78 -10.74 -13.38
C GLU A 109 3.93 -11.01 -11.89
N ASN A 110 3.26 -10.18 -11.12
CA ASN A 110 3.19 -10.28 -9.69
C ASN A 110 2.30 -11.51 -9.35
N GLU A 111 2.65 -12.34 -8.37
CA GLU A 111 2.05 -13.67 -8.20
C GLU A 111 0.63 -13.63 -7.63
N ARG A 112 0.18 -12.48 -7.12
CA ARG A 112 -1.10 -12.34 -6.42
C ARG A 112 -1.78 -10.99 -6.53
N ASP A 113 -3.02 -10.90 -6.08
CA ASP A 113 -3.66 -9.59 -5.97
C ASP A 113 -2.92 -8.78 -4.91
N ILE A 114 -2.53 -7.56 -5.26
CA ILE A 114 -1.97 -6.60 -4.32
C ILE A 114 -2.80 -5.32 -4.23
N LYS A 115 -2.72 -4.64 -3.10
CA LYS A 115 -3.30 -3.31 -2.87
C LYS A 115 -2.29 -2.45 -2.11
N PHE A 116 -2.52 -1.14 -2.12
CA PHE A 116 -1.67 -0.19 -1.42
C PHE A 116 -0.18 -0.36 -1.77
N PRO A 117 0.20 -0.38 -3.06
CA PRO A 117 1.60 -0.37 -3.44
C PRO A 117 2.24 0.96 -3.07
N GLY A 118 3.45 0.91 -2.56
CA GLY A 118 4.29 2.05 -2.25
C GLY A 118 5.75 1.75 -2.51
N VAL A 119 6.56 2.79 -2.59
CA VAL A 119 8.01 2.71 -2.79
C VAL A 119 8.71 3.43 -1.63
N ASN A 120 10.03 3.31 -1.55
CA ASN A 120 10.82 4.19 -0.70
C ASN A 120 10.56 5.66 -1.10
N ALA A 121 10.06 6.48 -0.17
CA ALA A 121 9.63 7.86 -0.44
C ALA A 121 10.74 8.77 -1.00
N THR A 122 12.02 8.43 -0.76
CA THR A 122 13.16 9.14 -1.36
C THR A 122 13.23 8.99 -2.89
N TYR A 123 12.52 7.99 -3.44
CA TYR A 123 12.42 7.68 -4.86
C TYR A 123 11.09 8.13 -5.49
N PHE A 124 10.23 8.87 -4.78
CA PHE A 124 9.03 9.43 -5.39
C PHE A 124 9.37 10.30 -6.61
N GLY A 125 8.73 10.01 -7.74
CA GLY A 125 8.99 10.73 -8.99
C GLY A 125 10.27 10.28 -9.73
N ARG A 126 11.01 9.30 -9.19
CA ARG A 126 12.29 8.81 -9.71
C ARG A 126 12.20 7.32 -10.05
N GLN A 127 13.15 6.84 -10.86
CA GLN A 127 13.29 5.41 -11.14
C GLN A 127 13.50 4.67 -9.83
N HIS A 128 12.75 3.58 -9.64
CA HIS A 128 12.76 2.75 -8.44
C HIS A 128 12.81 1.28 -8.86
N ARG A 129 13.37 0.45 -8.00
CA ARG A 129 13.47 -1.00 -8.16
C ARG A 129 12.46 -1.74 -7.29
N TYR A 130 12.16 -1.25 -6.09
CA TYR A 130 11.37 -2.01 -5.12
C TYR A 130 9.98 -1.42 -4.89
N VAL A 131 8.98 -2.28 -4.94
CA VAL A 131 7.59 -1.95 -4.60
C VAL A 131 7.14 -2.81 -3.42
N TYR A 132 6.61 -2.18 -2.38
CA TYR A 132 6.03 -2.83 -1.21
C TYR A 132 4.52 -2.71 -1.24
N ALA A 133 3.79 -3.78 -0.93
CA ALA A 133 2.33 -3.76 -1.01
C ALA A 133 1.67 -4.73 -0.02
N CYS A 134 0.39 -4.50 0.24
CA CYS A 134 -0.49 -5.50 0.83
C CYS A 134 -0.76 -6.62 -0.18
N GLY A 135 -0.56 -7.88 0.21
CA GLY A 135 -0.87 -9.03 -0.63
C GLY A 135 -2.04 -9.87 -0.10
N PHE A 136 -2.82 -10.40 -1.03
CA PHE A 136 -3.89 -11.35 -0.76
C PHE A 136 -3.37 -12.78 -0.94
N GLY A 137 -3.67 -13.67 0.01
CA GLY A 137 -3.46 -15.11 -0.18
C GLY A 137 -4.75 -15.81 -0.62
N LEU A 138 -5.15 -16.84 0.12
CA LEU A 138 -6.30 -17.68 -0.25
C LEU A 138 -7.62 -17.21 0.36
N SER A 139 -7.64 -16.22 1.24
CA SER A 139 -8.89 -15.59 1.71
C SER A 139 -9.24 -14.33 0.91
N SER A 140 -10.35 -13.68 1.29
CA SER A 140 -10.74 -12.36 0.78
C SER A 140 -10.14 -11.20 1.58
N THR A 141 -9.20 -11.47 2.48
CA THR A 141 -8.56 -10.46 3.35
C THR A 141 -7.08 -10.31 3.00
N ILE A 142 -6.53 -9.14 3.33
CA ILE A 142 -5.08 -8.90 3.20
C ILE A 142 -4.38 -9.76 4.26
N GLU A 143 -3.43 -10.57 3.80
CA GLU A 143 -2.79 -11.62 4.62
C GLU A 143 -1.27 -11.48 4.70
N CYS A 144 -0.66 -10.64 3.85
CA CYS A 144 0.79 -10.53 3.77
C CYS A 144 1.26 -9.14 3.39
N VAL A 145 2.51 -8.86 3.73
CA VAL A 145 3.32 -7.82 3.08
C VAL A 145 4.11 -8.48 1.96
N VAL A 146 4.17 -7.79 0.82
CA VAL A 146 4.85 -8.24 -0.38
C VAL A 146 5.91 -7.22 -0.78
N LYS A 147 7.06 -7.69 -1.24
CA LYS A 147 8.10 -6.90 -1.91
C LYS A 147 8.25 -7.42 -3.34
N TYR A 148 8.22 -6.52 -4.31
CA TYR A 148 8.53 -6.80 -5.70
C TYR A 148 9.85 -6.16 -6.08
N ASP A 149 10.69 -6.94 -6.75
CA ASP A 149 11.86 -6.45 -7.45
C ASP A 149 11.49 -6.23 -8.92
N MET A 150 11.37 -4.96 -9.33
CA MET A 150 10.95 -4.57 -10.68
C MET A 150 12.03 -4.82 -11.74
N GLU A 151 13.29 -5.02 -11.33
CA GLU A 151 14.38 -5.36 -12.25
C GLU A 151 14.44 -6.88 -12.50
N LEU A 152 14.33 -7.67 -11.44
CA LEU A 152 14.38 -9.13 -11.52
C LEU A 152 13.03 -9.77 -11.86
N GLY A 153 11.93 -9.04 -11.67
CA GLY A 153 10.57 -9.57 -11.84
C GLY A 153 10.22 -10.61 -10.78
N THR A 154 10.82 -10.53 -9.59
CA THR A 154 10.62 -11.49 -8.51
C THR A 154 9.78 -10.91 -7.38
N GLU A 155 9.14 -11.80 -6.63
CA GLU A 155 8.30 -11.47 -5.49
C GLU A 155 8.75 -12.22 -4.24
N THR A 156 8.86 -11.50 -3.11
CA THR A 156 9.02 -12.08 -1.77
C THR A 156 7.87 -11.63 -0.86
N LYS A 157 7.63 -12.36 0.23
CA LYS A 157 6.50 -12.06 1.13
C LYS A 157 6.74 -12.46 2.57
N TRP A 158 5.98 -11.81 3.45
CA TRP A 158 5.72 -12.29 4.80
C TRP A 158 4.23 -12.40 5.07
N SER A 159 3.76 -13.60 5.45
CA SER A 159 2.36 -13.86 5.77
C SER A 159 2.10 -13.77 7.27
N PHE A 160 1.04 -13.06 7.65
CA PHE A 160 0.62 -12.95 9.04
C PHE A 160 -0.16 -14.20 9.47
N PRO A 161 -0.17 -14.53 10.78
CA PRO A 161 -1.00 -15.60 11.28
C PRO A 161 -2.49 -15.36 10.98
N THR A 162 -3.28 -16.42 10.98
CA THR A 162 -4.73 -16.32 10.76
C THR A 162 -5.40 -15.34 11.73
N ASN A 163 -6.43 -14.64 11.25
CA ASN A 163 -7.19 -13.62 11.98
C ASN A 163 -6.42 -12.32 12.27
N ASN A 164 -5.39 -12.01 11.48
CA ASN A 164 -4.73 -10.71 11.45
C ASN A 164 -5.20 -9.91 10.23
N PHE A 165 -5.40 -8.62 10.40
CA PHE A 165 -5.86 -7.70 9.37
C PHE A 165 -4.82 -6.61 9.18
N VAL A 166 -4.18 -6.61 8.02
CA VAL A 166 -3.00 -5.79 7.72
C VAL A 166 -3.44 -4.49 7.05
N ALA A 167 -2.97 -3.36 7.58
CA ALA A 167 -3.09 -2.04 6.94
C ALA A 167 -1.94 -1.82 5.94
N GLU A 168 -1.99 -0.70 5.19
CA GLU A 168 -0.96 -0.34 4.22
C GLU A 168 0.47 -0.42 4.83
N PRO A 169 1.42 -1.10 4.18
CA PRO A 169 2.82 -1.06 4.56
C PRO A 169 3.47 0.25 4.12
N VAL A 170 4.36 0.77 4.94
CA VAL A 170 5.16 1.96 4.63
C VAL A 170 6.64 1.69 4.80
N PHE A 171 7.45 2.23 3.89
CA PHE A 171 8.90 2.14 3.96
C PHE A 171 9.49 3.24 4.83
N SER A 172 10.42 2.88 5.71
CA SER A 172 11.23 3.78 6.52
C SER A 172 12.71 3.54 6.20
N PRO A 173 13.46 4.53 5.66
CA PRO A 173 14.88 4.36 5.40
C PRO A 173 15.70 4.12 6.68
N ALA A 174 16.72 3.27 6.60
CA ALA A 174 17.66 3.09 7.70
C ALA A 174 18.44 4.40 7.97
N SER A 175 18.56 4.76 9.25
CA SER A 175 19.40 5.90 9.65
C SER A 175 20.88 5.54 9.48
N GLY A 176 21.59 6.25 8.60
CA GLY A 176 23.00 5.98 8.33
C GLY A 176 23.27 4.69 7.54
N GLY A 177 22.28 4.21 6.79
CA GLY A 177 22.41 3.02 5.95
C GLY A 177 23.44 3.15 4.82
N SER A 178 23.66 2.03 4.14
CA SER A 178 24.46 1.86 2.93
C SER A 178 24.03 2.75 1.75
N GLY A 179 22.78 3.25 1.78
CA GLY A 179 22.19 4.02 0.69
C GLY A 179 21.57 3.18 -0.42
N ALA A 180 21.49 1.86 -0.26
CA ALA A 180 20.68 1.01 -1.14
C ALA A 180 19.19 1.37 -1.02
N GLU A 181 18.44 1.21 -2.11
CA GLU A 181 17.02 1.62 -2.18
C GLU A 181 16.15 0.94 -1.12
N ASP A 182 16.41 -0.33 -0.82
CA ASP A 182 15.70 -1.15 0.16
C ASP A 182 16.40 -1.24 1.52
N ASP A 183 17.42 -0.41 1.78
CA ASP A 183 18.08 -0.35 3.07
C ASP A 183 17.22 0.40 4.09
N GLY A 184 16.45 -0.35 4.85
CA GLY A 184 15.47 0.18 5.78
C GLY A 184 14.49 -0.87 6.25
N TYR A 185 13.32 -0.39 6.64
CA TYR A 185 12.28 -1.19 7.25
C TYR A 185 10.94 -1.01 6.55
N VAL A 186 10.18 -2.10 6.45
CA VAL A 186 8.76 -2.04 6.10
C VAL A 186 7.95 -2.13 7.38
N ILE A 187 7.18 -1.09 7.65
CA ILE A 187 6.36 -0.95 8.85
C ILE A 187 4.89 -1.13 8.45
N CYS A 188 4.15 -1.95 9.16
CA CYS A 188 2.71 -2.08 8.95
C CYS A 188 1.96 -2.23 10.27
N LEU A 189 0.77 -1.62 10.32
CA LEU A 189 -0.17 -1.76 11.41
C LEU A 189 -1.04 -2.98 11.17
N VAL A 190 -1.17 -3.84 12.18
CA VAL A 190 -1.90 -5.10 12.08
C VAL A 190 -2.91 -5.17 13.23
N TYR A 191 -4.18 -5.32 12.89
CA TYR A 191 -5.19 -5.64 13.90
C TYR A 191 -5.25 -7.15 14.09
N ASN A 192 -4.93 -7.59 15.30
CA ASN A 192 -5.00 -8.98 15.71
C ASN A 192 -6.41 -9.29 16.23
N GLY A 193 -7.21 -9.98 15.42
CA GLY A 193 -8.58 -10.31 15.76
C GLY A 193 -8.74 -11.30 16.90
N LYS A 194 -7.68 -12.04 17.29
CA LYS A 194 -7.72 -12.98 18.42
C LYS A 194 -7.60 -12.23 19.74
N THR A 195 -6.67 -11.28 19.82
CA THR A 195 -6.43 -10.45 21.02
C THR A 195 -7.27 -9.17 21.03
N ARG A 196 -7.90 -8.84 19.89
CA ARG A 196 -8.68 -7.61 19.66
C ARG A 196 -7.88 -6.35 19.91
N ASN A 197 -6.61 -6.38 19.52
CA ASN A 197 -5.66 -5.29 19.72
C ASN A 197 -4.83 -5.06 18.46
N SER A 198 -4.19 -3.89 18.37
CA SER A 198 -3.34 -3.53 17.23
C SER A 198 -1.86 -3.68 17.57
N GLU A 199 -1.07 -4.07 16.57
CA GLU A 199 0.36 -4.29 16.68
C GLU A 199 1.06 -3.60 15.49
N LEU A 200 2.20 -2.96 15.71
CA LEU A 200 3.09 -2.56 14.62
C LEU A 200 4.10 -3.68 14.37
N TYR A 201 4.19 -4.10 13.11
CA TYR A 201 5.20 -5.03 12.64
C TYR A 201 6.25 -4.27 11.87
N ILE A 202 7.52 -4.51 12.21
CA ILE A 202 8.68 -3.91 11.57
C ILE A 202 9.47 -5.05 10.93
N LEU A 203 9.54 -5.06 9.60
CA LEU A 203 10.24 -6.04 8.78
C LEU A 203 11.53 -5.41 8.25
N ASP A 204 12.62 -6.17 8.19
CA ASP A 204 13.79 -5.78 7.40
C ASP A 204 13.38 -5.75 5.92
N ALA A 205 13.50 -4.59 5.27
CA ALA A 205 13.04 -4.40 3.91
C ALA A 205 13.88 -5.15 2.87
N GLN A 206 15.10 -5.58 3.22
CA GLN A 206 15.92 -6.45 2.37
C GLN A 206 15.47 -7.91 2.45
N ASN A 207 15.03 -8.35 3.63
CA ASN A 207 14.75 -9.76 3.95
C ASN A 207 13.37 -9.95 4.59
N ILE A 208 12.30 -9.44 3.97
CA ILE A 208 10.97 -9.45 4.59
C ILE A 208 10.47 -10.85 4.95
N GLU A 209 10.93 -11.88 4.23
CA GLU A 209 10.56 -13.29 4.41
C GLU A 209 11.06 -13.94 5.70
N GLU A 210 12.08 -13.36 6.34
CA GLU A 210 12.56 -13.77 7.66
C GLU A 210 11.59 -13.36 8.79
N GLY A 211 10.63 -12.50 8.46
CA GLY A 211 9.62 -12.02 9.40
C GLY A 211 10.05 -10.79 10.18
N PRO A 212 9.26 -10.39 11.19
CA PRO A 212 9.45 -9.11 11.87
C PRO A 212 10.70 -9.12 12.74
N VAL A 213 11.59 -8.15 12.52
CA VAL A 213 12.71 -7.86 13.42
C VAL A 213 12.23 -7.20 14.72
N CYS A 214 11.04 -6.58 14.70
CA CYS A 214 10.41 -6.02 15.88
C CYS A 214 8.87 -6.05 15.76
N ARG A 215 8.20 -6.25 16.91
CA ARG A 215 6.75 -6.15 17.07
C ARG A 215 6.44 -5.25 18.26
N ILE A 216 5.61 -4.23 18.05
CA ILE A 216 5.16 -3.31 19.11
C ILE A 216 3.66 -3.54 19.32
N VAL A 217 3.29 -4.05 20.49
CA VAL A 217 1.89 -4.23 20.87
C VAL A 217 1.35 -2.91 21.41
N LEU A 218 0.30 -2.36 20.80
CA LEU A 218 -0.28 -1.11 21.24
C LEU A 218 -1.19 -1.34 22.45
N ARG A 219 -1.43 -0.30 23.26
CA ARG A 219 -2.36 -0.39 24.40
C ARG A 219 -3.82 -0.51 23.96
N TYR A 220 -4.15 0.08 22.82
CA TYR A 220 -5.50 0.16 22.29
C TYR A 220 -5.53 -0.31 20.83
N HIS A 221 -6.68 -0.85 20.44
CA HIS A 221 -6.94 -1.11 19.03
C HIS A 221 -6.97 0.23 18.27
N VAL A 222 -6.34 0.22 17.11
CA VAL A 222 -6.42 1.30 16.13
C VAL A 222 -7.44 0.87 15.08
N PRO A 223 -8.49 1.67 14.82
CA PRO A 223 -9.46 1.38 13.76
C PRO A 223 -8.76 1.16 12.41
N PHE A 224 -9.34 0.30 11.57
CA PHE A 224 -8.77 -0.01 10.27
C PHE A 224 -8.55 1.26 9.44
N SER A 225 -7.29 1.56 9.12
CA SER A 225 -6.88 2.74 8.37
C SER A 225 -6.83 2.45 6.87
N LEU A 226 -6.75 3.52 6.08
CA LEU A 226 -6.46 3.42 4.65
C LEU A 226 -4.96 3.66 4.45
N HIS A 227 -4.57 4.92 4.37
CA HIS A 227 -3.21 5.30 4.02
C HIS A 227 -2.34 5.65 5.22
N CYS A 228 -1.03 5.57 5.01
CA CYS A 228 0.01 5.94 5.95
C CYS A 228 1.24 6.50 5.21
N GLN A 229 2.09 7.21 5.96
CA GLN A 229 3.34 7.77 5.45
C GLN A 229 4.36 7.77 6.59
N TRP A 230 5.60 7.44 6.28
CA TRP A 230 6.73 7.61 7.19
C TRP A 230 7.30 9.01 7.03
N VAL A 231 7.68 9.62 8.15
CA VAL A 231 8.33 10.92 8.22
C VAL A 231 9.50 10.80 9.18
N ASP A 232 10.64 11.35 8.80
CA ASP A 232 11.88 11.30 9.60
C ASP A 232 11.87 12.28 10.78
N THR A 233 10.87 13.16 10.82
CA THR A 233 10.74 14.24 11.78
C THR A 233 9.47 14.06 12.59
N PHE A 234 9.60 14.07 13.91
CA PHE A 234 8.47 14.09 14.82
C PHE A 234 7.92 15.52 14.95
N TRP A 235 6.63 15.70 14.66
CA TRP A 235 5.92 16.99 14.81
C TRP A 235 4.89 16.98 15.94
N GLY A 236 4.95 16.00 16.84
CA GLY A 236 4.06 15.96 17.99
C GLY A 236 4.47 16.95 19.09
N PRO A 237 3.69 17.03 20.19
CA PRO A 237 4.02 17.88 21.31
C PRO A 237 5.40 17.51 21.85
N VAL A 238 6.29 18.51 21.93
CA VAL A 238 7.57 18.38 22.64
C VAL A 238 7.24 18.20 24.12
N GLU A 239 7.90 17.25 24.80
CA GLU A 239 7.67 16.87 26.20
C GLU A 239 7.79 18.05 27.18
N ALA A 240 6.75 18.87 27.28
CA ALA A 240 6.56 19.81 28.39
C ALA A 240 5.50 19.32 29.38
N ASP A 241 4.64 18.38 28.99
CA ASP A 241 3.44 18.00 29.77
C ASP A 241 3.23 16.48 29.93
N ALA A 242 4.27 15.65 29.77
CA ALA A 242 4.18 14.23 30.14
C ALA A 242 4.31 14.09 31.67
N GLN A 243 3.26 14.46 32.41
CA GLN A 243 3.03 13.82 33.71
C GLN A 243 2.70 12.36 33.40
N GLU A 244 3.59 11.46 33.83
CA GLU A 244 3.37 10.02 33.74
C GLU A 244 2.04 9.70 34.43
N ASP A 245 1.01 9.34 33.67
CA ASP A 245 -0.17 8.68 34.20
C ASP A 245 0.28 7.31 34.72
N GLU A 246 0.63 7.25 36.00
CA GLU A 246 0.84 5.96 36.66
C GLU A 246 -0.40 5.08 36.44
N PRO A 247 -0.22 3.78 36.10
CA PRO A 247 -1.35 2.89 35.91
C PRO A 247 -2.11 2.77 37.24
N SER A 248 -3.33 3.31 37.29
CA SER A 248 -4.24 3.13 38.42
C SER A 248 -4.40 1.64 38.72
N GLU A 249 -4.19 1.25 39.99
CA GLU A 249 -4.38 -0.13 40.45
C GLU A 249 -5.74 -0.69 40.00
N PRO A 250 -5.83 -2.00 39.67
CA PRO A 250 -7.09 -2.62 39.28
C PRO A 250 -8.10 -2.48 40.42
N GLY A 251 -9.15 -1.69 40.17
CA GLY A 251 -10.22 -1.44 41.13
C GLY A 251 -10.78 -2.75 41.66
N GLN A 252 -10.80 -2.89 42.99
CA GLN A 252 -11.47 -3.98 43.67
C GLN A 252 -12.93 -4.03 43.22
N VAL A 253 -13.35 -5.18 42.70
CA VAL A 253 -14.76 -5.49 42.47
C VAL A 253 -15.44 -5.43 43.84
N GLN A 254 -16.26 -4.42 44.08
CA GLN A 254 -17.17 -4.43 45.23
C GLN A 254 -18.28 -5.44 44.93
N ASP A 255 -18.29 -6.53 45.70
CA ASP A 255 -19.39 -7.47 45.73
C ASP A 255 -20.69 -6.74 46.08
N ALA A 256 -21.69 -6.85 45.21
CA ALA A 256 -23.04 -6.33 45.47
C ALA A 256 -23.69 -7.15 46.60
N ALA A 257 -24.04 -6.48 47.70
CA ALA A 257 -24.85 -7.07 48.77
C ALA A 257 -26.28 -7.37 48.28
N PRO A 258 -26.94 -8.42 48.81
CA PRO A 258 -28.23 -8.88 48.31
C PRO A 258 -29.35 -7.92 48.71
N GLU A 259 -30.23 -7.58 47.76
CA GLU A 259 -31.47 -6.86 48.05
C GLU A 259 -32.40 -7.72 48.92
N SER A 260 -32.74 -7.19 50.10
CA SER A 260 -33.77 -7.73 50.97
C SER A 260 -35.16 -7.45 50.42
N ALA A 261 -35.98 -8.49 50.36
CA ALA A 261 -37.40 -8.44 50.00
C ALA A 261 -38.28 -7.76 51.08
N SER A 262 -39.51 -7.43 50.65
CA SER A 262 -40.70 -6.89 51.36
C SER A 262 -40.82 -5.36 51.35
N VAL A 263 -41.97 -4.77 50.97
CA VAL A 263 -43.39 -5.20 51.07
C VAL A 263 -44.14 -4.98 49.76
#